data_AF-A0A970KUQ6-F1
#
_entry.id   AF-A0A970KUQ6-F1
#
_cell.length_a   1.000
_cell.length_b   1.000
_cell.length_c   1.000
_cell.angle_alpha   90.00
_cell.angle_beta   90.00
_cell.angle_gamma   90.00
#
_symmetry.space_group_name_H-M   'P 1'
#
loop_
_entity.id
_entity.type
_entity.pdbx_description
1 polymer ?
#
loop_
_entity_poly.entity_id
_entity_poly.type
_entity_poly.pdbx_seq_one_letter_code
_entity_poly.pdbx_strand_id
1 'polypeptide(L)'
;MTRKIKVSVRNLIELVLRSGDIDNSFMSVSRALEGTRAHQKLQKSYGAEYSPELVLKHAFIYDDYTLELEGRVDGIIKLAHETIIDEIKSTTKDLEDIREDYNQLHWAQAKCYAYIYALQEELEEISVQISYFHIETEETKIFKKDFLFKDLEAFFIDLIDRYIKWADLIFEWEELRDRTIVDLDFPFEAYRKGQREFAVAVYQTIKEGKNLFAQAPTGIGKTMSTLFPSIKSMGEGFASKIFYLTAKTITREVPIRSMELLMDKGLRAKSLVITAKEKICLNHEVKCNPRDCKYAKGHYDRVNDAIMEIFKNEDMITRERVIEYARVHQVCPFEFSLDLSLWADVIICDYNYVFAPQVYLKRFFDELKRDYVLLVDEAHNLVDRSREMFSAQISKGDFLELREIFKDKYPKVYKAMGKCNGILNNIRREFPDNHYQKEEFSDLYFPIKSLISSMESWLIQEKEDEDYERVLDFYFNLLSFLKIWDLYDEHY
;
A
#
# COMPACT_ATOMS: atom_id res chain seq x y z
N MET A 1 -20.12 -6.47 -27.19
CA MET A 1 -18.82 -5.81 -26.97
C MET A 1 -18.13 -6.62 -25.89
N THR A 2 -16.90 -7.10 -26.12
CA THR A 2 -16.14 -7.79 -25.06
C THR A 2 -15.78 -6.80 -23.97
N ARG A 3 -16.13 -7.11 -22.72
CA ARG A 3 -15.81 -6.28 -21.54
C ARG A 3 -14.31 -6.41 -21.24
N LYS A 4 -13.58 -5.30 -21.16
CA LYS A 4 -12.12 -5.30 -20.97
C LYS A 4 -11.76 -5.10 -19.51
N ILE A 5 -11.01 -6.04 -18.93
CA ILE A 5 -10.50 -5.94 -17.56
C ILE A 5 -8.99 -5.78 -17.62
N LYS A 6 -8.44 -4.80 -16.90
CA LYS A 6 -7.00 -4.69 -16.66
C LYS A 6 -6.73 -5.02 -15.20
N VAL A 7 -5.92 -6.03 -14.94
CA VAL A 7 -5.56 -6.43 -13.58
C VAL A 7 -4.10 -6.89 -13.53
N SER A 8 -3.39 -6.57 -12.45
CA SER A 8 -2.04 -7.08 -12.26
C SER A 8 -2.11 -8.52 -11.74
N VAL A 9 -1.12 -9.36 -12.11
CA VAL A 9 -1.03 -10.75 -11.61
C VAL A 9 -1.07 -10.78 -10.09
N ARG A 10 -0.39 -9.84 -9.44
CA ARG A 10 -0.38 -9.70 -7.97
C ARG A 10 -1.79 -9.42 -7.42
N ASN A 11 -2.51 -8.43 -7.96
CA ASN A 11 -3.85 -8.09 -7.49
C ASN A 11 -4.84 -9.24 -7.70
N LEU A 12 -4.73 -9.96 -8.82
CA LEU A 12 -5.54 -11.16 -9.08
C LEU A 12 -5.34 -12.20 -7.96
N ILE A 13 -4.09 -12.51 -7.61
CA ILE A 13 -3.77 -13.51 -6.59
C ILE A 13 -4.15 -13.04 -5.19
N GLU A 14 -3.83 -11.80 -4.84
CA GLU A 14 -4.18 -11.25 -3.53
C GLU A 14 -5.71 -11.17 -3.34
N LEU A 15 -6.49 -10.98 -4.41
CA LEU A 15 -7.95 -11.00 -4.31
C LEU A 15 -8.48 -12.42 -4.09
N VAL A 16 -7.99 -13.40 -4.86
CA VAL A 16 -8.59 -14.73 -4.90
C VAL A 16 -8.03 -15.69 -3.83
N LEU A 17 -6.75 -15.57 -3.49
CA LEU A 17 -6.03 -16.58 -2.71
C LEU A 17 -5.52 -16.09 -1.34
N ARG A 18 -5.64 -14.80 -1.02
CA ARG A 18 -5.18 -14.24 0.26
C ARG A 18 -5.98 -14.87 1.41
N SER A 19 -5.26 -15.38 2.41
CA SER A 19 -5.81 -16.15 3.53
C SER A 19 -4.97 -15.95 4.79
N GLY A 20 -5.52 -16.31 5.95
CA GLY A 20 -4.87 -16.24 7.25
C GLY A 20 -5.01 -14.89 7.98
N ASP A 21 -3.98 -14.57 8.76
CA ASP A 21 -4.01 -13.54 9.80
C ASP A 21 -3.42 -12.19 9.33
N ILE A 22 -3.90 -11.09 9.89
CA ILE A 22 -3.10 -9.87 9.98
C ILE A 22 -2.06 -10.09 11.06
N ASP A 23 -0.79 -10.00 10.70
CA ASP A 23 0.30 -10.06 11.67
C ASP A 23 1.31 -8.93 11.44
N ASN A 24 1.16 -7.88 12.24
CA ASN A 24 2.13 -6.81 12.41
C ASN A 24 2.90 -7.00 13.73
N SER A 25 2.89 -8.18 14.35
CA SER A 25 3.92 -8.47 15.37
C SER A 25 5.29 -8.24 14.74
N PHE A 26 6.24 -7.79 15.57
CA PHE A 26 7.56 -7.40 15.09
C PHE A 26 8.13 -8.46 14.14
N MET A 27 8.12 -8.11 12.86
CA MET A 27 8.78 -8.78 11.76
C MET A 27 9.60 -7.69 11.11
N SER A 28 10.92 -7.80 11.21
CA SER A 28 11.87 -6.75 10.83
C SER A 28 11.43 -5.94 9.60
N VAL A 29 11.40 -4.62 9.81
CA VAL A 29 10.75 -3.63 8.92
C VAL A 29 11.62 -3.32 7.68
N SER A 30 12.82 -3.89 7.62
CA SER A 30 13.80 -3.64 6.56
C SER A 30 13.36 -4.11 5.16
N ARG A 31 12.29 -4.92 5.07
CA ARG A 31 11.83 -5.63 3.87
C ARG A 31 11.66 -4.81 2.59
N ALA A 32 11.22 -3.54 2.66
CA ALA A 32 10.84 -2.79 1.46
C ALA A 32 12.02 -2.12 0.73
N LEU A 33 12.88 -1.39 1.44
CA LEU A 33 14.02 -0.67 0.85
C LEU A 33 15.23 -1.58 0.68
N GLU A 34 15.40 -2.56 1.56
CA GLU A 34 16.39 -3.61 1.40
C GLU A 34 15.93 -4.69 0.41
N GLY A 35 14.63 -4.81 0.13
CA GLY A 35 14.07 -5.72 -0.87
C GLY A 35 14.58 -5.44 -2.28
N THR A 36 14.48 -4.21 -2.77
CA THR A 36 14.98 -3.87 -4.11
C THR A 36 16.50 -4.05 -4.22
N ARG A 37 17.27 -3.68 -3.18
CA ARG A 37 18.72 -3.91 -3.14
C ARG A 37 19.07 -5.40 -3.08
N ALA A 38 18.30 -6.20 -2.34
CA ALA A 38 18.43 -7.65 -2.26
C ALA A 38 18.18 -8.30 -3.63
N HIS A 39 17.11 -7.90 -4.33
CA HIS A 39 16.81 -8.39 -5.68
C HIS A 39 17.96 -8.05 -6.62
N GLN A 40 18.39 -6.80 -6.69
CA GLN A 40 19.52 -6.38 -7.54
C GLN A 40 20.81 -7.14 -7.24
N LYS A 41 21.07 -7.44 -5.96
CA LYS A 41 22.27 -8.16 -5.54
C LYS A 41 22.22 -9.62 -5.95
N LEU A 42 21.09 -10.30 -5.70
CA LEU A 42 20.89 -11.69 -6.10
C LEU A 42 20.90 -11.82 -7.63
N GLN A 43 20.21 -10.94 -8.35
CA GLN A 43 20.21 -10.89 -9.82
C GLN A 43 21.62 -10.74 -10.40
N LYS A 44 22.48 -9.89 -9.80
CA LYS A 44 23.89 -9.72 -10.19
C LYS A 44 24.76 -10.94 -9.91
N SER A 45 24.33 -11.85 -9.02
CA SER A 45 25.07 -13.08 -8.73
C SER A 45 24.87 -14.17 -9.78
N TYR A 46 23.79 -14.08 -10.57
CA TYR A 46 23.53 -15.00 -11.68
C TYR A 46 24.33 -14.63 -12.94
N GLY A 47 24.52 -15.62 -13.83
CA GLY A 47 25.27 -15.47 -15.07
C GLY A 47 24.46 -14.85 -16.22
N ALA A 48 25.01 -14.97 -17.44
CA ALA A 48 24.41 -14.42 -18.66
C ALA A 48 23.07 -15.09 -19.05
N GLU A 49 22.77 -16.24 -18.47
CA GLU A 49 21.53 -16.99 -18.60
C GLU A 49 20.33 -16.34 -17.90
N TYR A 50 20.56 -15.39 -16.99
CA TYR A 50 19.51 -14.74 -16.19
C TYR A 50 19.07 -13.42 -16.82
N SER A 51 17.77 -13.30 -17.08
CA SER A 51 17.13 -12.07 -17.54
C SER A 51 16.31 -11.43 -16.42
N PRO A 52 16.79 -10.33 -15.80
CA PRO A 52 16.11 -9.69 -14.68
C PRO A 52 14.95 -8.79 -15.12
N GLU A 53 13.95 -8.65 -14.24
CA GLU A 53 12.90 -7.63 -14.29
C GLU A 53 12.12 -7.54 -15.63
N LEU A 54 11.67 -8.67 -16.14
CA LEU A 54 10.88 -8.72 -17.38
C LEU A 54 9.41 -8.40 -17.12
N VAL A 55 8.80 -7.59 -17.99
CA VAL A 55 7.36 -7.34 -17.96
C VAL A 55 6.67 -8.37 -18.84
N LEU A 56 5.83 -9.19 -18.23
CA LEU A 56 4.94 -10.12 -18.93
C LEU A 56 3.56 -9.49 -19.06
N LYS A 57 3.02 -9.52 -20.28
CA LYS A 57 1.65 -9.10 -20.57
C LYS A 57 0.93 -10.15 -21.39
N HIS A 58 -0.29 -10.47 -21.03
CA HIS A 58 -1.12 -11.38 -21.80
C HIS A 58 -2.58 -10.94 -21.75
N ALA A 59 -3.22 -10.95 -22.92
CA ALA A 59 -4.65 -10.70 -23.05
C ALA A 59 -5.32 -12.02 -23.40
N PHE A 60 -6.16 -12.54 -22.51
CA PHE A 60 -6.94 -13.74 -22.76
C PHE A 60 -8.42 -13.40 -22.87
N ILE A 61 -9.09 -14.13 -23.75
CA ILE A 61 -10.55 -14.06 -23.89
C ILE A 61 -11.12 -15.19 -23.05
N TYR A 62 -12.02 -14.85 -22.14
CA TYR A 62 -12.73 -15.80 -21.29
C TYR A 62 -14.18 -15.37 -21.18
N ASP A 63 -15.11 -16.23 -21.59
CA ASP A 63 -16.53 -15.87 -21.78
C ASP A 63 -16.69 -14.56 -22.58
N ASP A 64 -17.36 -13.55 -22.01
CA ASP A 64 -17.58 -12.23 -22.60
C ASP A 64 -16.47 -11.21 -22.27
N TYR A 65 -15.38 -11.65 -21.64
CA TYR A 65 -14.31 -10.81 -21.13
C TYR A 65 -13.03 -10.89 -21.97
N THR A 66 -12.34 -9.76 -22.06
CA THR A 66 -10.93 -9.69 -22.45
C THR A 66 -10.14 -9.22 -21.23
N LEU A 67 -9.42 -10.14 -20.61
CA LEU A 67 -8.61 -9.86 -19.44
C LEU A 67 -7.18 -9.58 -19.87
N GLU A 68 -6.75 -8.33 -19.70
CA GLU A 68 -5.38 -7.87 -19.89
C GLU A 68 -4.65 -8.00 -18.55
N LEU A 69 -3.89 -9.10 -18.41
CA LEU A 69 -2.98 -9.31 -17.30
C LEU A 69 -1.62 -8.76 -17.59
N GLU A 70 -1.04 -8.10 -16.58
CA GLU A 70 0.36 -7.71 -16.59
C GLU A 70 1.03 -7.96 -15.25
N GLY A 71 2.33 -8.20 -15.28
CA GLY A 71 3.16 -8.24 -14.09
C GLY A 71 4.63 -8.23 -14.45
N ARG A 72 5.45 -7.91 -13.45
CA ARG A 72 6.91 -7.94 -13.58
C ARG A 72 7.40 -9.21 -12.89
N VAL A 73 8.01 -10.09 -13.67
CA VAL A 73 8.73 -11.25 -13.14
C VAL A 73 10.11 -10.80 -12.67
N ASP A 74 10.57 -11.29 -11.51
CA ASP A 74 11.87 -10.91 -10.96
C ASP A 74 13.03 -11.39 -11.85
N GLY A 75 12.92 -12.59 -12.42
CA GLY A 75 13.74 -12.99 -13.54
C GLY A 75 13.37 -14.31 -14.21
N ILE A 76 14.02 -14.56 -15.34
CA ILE A 76 13.89 -15.79 -16.12
C ILE A 76 15.29 -16.36 -16.37
N ILE A 77 15.50 -17.62 -16.01
CA ILE A 77 16.75 -18.34 -16.27
C ILE A 77 16.54 -19.22 -17.50
N LYS A 78 17.37 -19.04 -18.52
CA LYS A 78 17.35 -19.84 -19.75
C LYS A 78 18.58 -20.75 -19.82
N LEU A 79 18.40 -22.03 -19.48
CA LEU A 79 19.41 -23.07 -19.62
C LEU A 79 19.20 -23.83 -20.95
N ALA A 80 20.17 -24.65 -21.36
CA ALA A 80 20.16 -25.34 -22.65
C ALA A 80 18.91 -26.22 -22.90
N HIS A 81 18.32 -26.78 -21.85
CA HIS A 81 17.17 -27.69 -21.92
C HIS A 81 16.08 -27.34 -20.89
N GLU A 82 16.16 -26.16 -20.28
CA GLU A 82 15.26 -25.79 -19.20
C GLU A 82 15.05 -24.29 -19.17
N THR A 83 13.80 -23.87 -18.98
CA THR A 83 13.48 -22.48 -18.65
C THR A 83 12.88 -22.42 -17.25
N ILE A 84 13.37 -21.48 -16.45
CA ILE A 84 12.96 -21.32 -15.05
C ILE A 84 12.43 -19.90 -14.83
N ILE A 85 11.22 -19.79 -14.31
CA ILE A 85 10.71 -18.53 -13.75
C ILE A 85 11.21 -18.40 -12.32
N ASP A 86 11.88 -17.29 -12.01
CA ASP A 86 12.40 -16.99 -10.67
C ASP A 86 11.62 -15.83 -10.04
N GLU A 87 11.04 -16.08 -8.87
CA GLU A 87 10.40 -15.07 -8.02
C GLU A 87 11.23 -14.90 -6.74
N ILE A 88 11.73 -13.69 -6.52
CA ILE A 88 12.63 -13.38 -5.42
C ILE A 88 11.83 -12.77 -4.27
N LYS A 89 12.12 -13.20 -3.04
CA LYS A 89 11.51 -12.69 -1.82
C LYS A 89 12.60 -12.35 -0.81
N SER A 90 12.68 -11.08 -0.44
CA SER A 90 13.55 -10.64 0.65
C SER A 90 12.93 -10.99 2.01
N THR A 91 13.75 -11.52 2.92
CA THR A 91 13.32 -11.92 4.26
C THR A 91 14.38 -11.61 5.32
N THR A 92 13.92 -11.42 6.54
CA THR A 92 14.73 -11.32 7.75
C THR A 92 14.42 -12.46 8.72
N LYS A 93 13.53 -13.38 8.34
CA LYS A 93 13.35 -14.66 9.04
C LYS A 93 14.49 -15.59 8.71
N ASP A 94 14.87 -16.40 9.70
CA ASP A 94 15.79 -17.50 9.52
C ASP A 94 15.33 -18.38 8.34
N LEU A 95 16.26 -18.66 7.43
CA LEU A 95 16.01 -19.48 6.26
C LEU A 95 15.65 -20.92 6.65
N GLU A 96 16.07 -21.41 7.82
CA GLU A 96 15.71 -22.74 8.33
C GLU A 96 14.20 -22.87 8.59
N ASP A 97 13.56 -21.80 9.08
CA ASP A 97 12.12 -21.75 9.37
C ASP A 97 11.25 -21.62 8.11
N ILE A 98 11.84 -21.17 6.99
CA ILE A 98 11.13 -21.06 5.73
C ILE A 98 11.05 -22.42 5.07
N ARG A 99 9.84 -22.97 5.00
CA ARG A 99 9.52 -24.21 4.29
C ARG A 99 9.00 -23.91 2.89
N GLU A 100 8.93 -24.94 2.05
CA GLU A 100 8.45 -24.81 0.67
C GLU A 100 7.02 -24.26 0.59
N ASP A 101 6.16 -24.63 1.55
CA ASP A 101 4.77 -24.21 1.71
C ASP A 101 4.59 -22.94 2.55
N TYR A 102 5.69 -22.23 2.88
CA TYR A 102 5.68 -21.04 3.74
C TYR A 102 4.69 -19.97 3.32
N ASN A 103 4.57 -19.71 2.01
CA ASN A 103 3.59 -18.77 1.48
C ASN A 103 3.10 -19.22 0.09
N GLN A 104 1.83 -19.61 0.02
CA GLN A 104 1.20 -20.06 -1.21
C GLN A 104 1.04 -18.95 -2.25
N LEU A 105 0.95 -17.68 -1.83
CA LEU A 105 0.83 -16.55 -2.75
C LEU A 105 2.09 -16.37 -3.59
N HIS A 106 3.27 -16.65 -3.05
CA HIS A 106 4.53 -16.58 -3.79
C HIS A 106 4.54 -17.61 -4.94
N TRP A 107 4.12 -18.84 -4.66
CA TRP A 107 3.95 -19.88 -5.67
C TRP A 107 2.87 -19.53 -6.69
N ALA A 108 1.73 -19.01 -6.24
CA ALA A 108 0.65 -18.60 -7.14
C ALA A 108 1.12 -17.53 -8.14
N GLN A 109 1.94 -16.57 -7.68
CA GLN A 109 2.48 -15.49 -8.51
C GLN A 109 3.44 -16.03 -9.56
N ALA A 110 4.40 -16.84 -9.14
CA ALA A 110 5.38 -17.42 -10.05
C ALA A 110 4.74 -18.41 -11.04
N LYS A 111 3.70 -19.15 -10.63
CA LYS A 111 2.90 -20.02 -11.54
C LYS A 111 2.16 -19.22 -12.60
N CYS A 112 1.58 -18.06 -12.27
CA CYS A 112 0.93 -17.21 -13.27
C CYS A 112 1.94 -16.69 -14.30
N TYR A 113 3.13 -16.28 -13.86
CA TYR A 113 4.21 -15.88 -14.77
C TYR A 113 4.68 -17.05 -15.63
N ALA A 114 4.82 -18.25 -15.06
CA ALA A 114 5.19 -19.44 -15.80
C ALA A 114 4.15 -19.83 -16.84
N TYR A 115 2.86 -19.76 -16.51
CA TYR A 115 1.77 -19.96 -17.47
C TYR A 115 1.87 -18.97 -18.65
N ILE A 116 1.95 -17.66 -18.35
CA ILE A 116 2.02 -16.62 -19.39
C ILE A 116 3.25 -16.83 -20.28
N TYR A 117 4.41 -17.10 -19.68
CA TYR A 117 5.66 -17.28 -20.41
C TYR A 117 5.66 -18.56 -21.25
N ALA A 118 5.25 -19.70 -20.66
CA ALA A 118 5.16 -20.98 -21.37
C ALA A 118 4.16 -20.91 -22.53
N LEU A 119 3.05 -20.17 -22.39
CA LEU A 119 2.11 -19.94 -23.48
C LEU A 119 2.73 -19.12 -24.62
N GLN A 120 3.50 -18.07 -24.29
CA GLN A 120 4.12 -17.18 -25.29
C GLN A 120 5.26 -17.85 -26.06
N GLU A 121 5.97 -18.78 -25.43
CA GLU A 121 7.15 -19.47 -25.98
C GLU A 121 6.83 -20.92 -26.39
N GLU A 122 5.56 -21.32 -26.33
CA GLU A 122 5.06 -22.66 -26.71
C GLU A 122 5.78 -23.81 -25.98
N LEU A 123 6.01 -23.65 -24.66
CA LEU A 123 6.69 -24.64 -23.83
C LEU A 123 5.70 -25.67 -23.26
N GLU A 124 6.03 -26.97 -23.39
CA GLU A 124 5.24 -28.06 -22.78
C GLU A 124 5.53 -28.22 -21.27
N GLU A 125 6.74 -27.86 -20.85
CA GLU A 125 7.25 -27.95 -19.48
C GLU A 125 8.03 -26.69 -19.13
N ILE A 126 7.88 -26.21 -17.89
CA ILE A 126 8.60 -25.06 -17.36
C ILE A 126 8.81 -25.23 -15.86
N SER A 127 9.94 -24.73 -15.37
CA SER A 127 10.27 -24.79 -13.95
C SER A 127 9.95 -23.47 -13.27
N VAL A 128 9.54 -23.54 -12.01
CA VAL A 128 9.27 -22.38 -11.16
C VAL A 128 10.15 -22.45 -9.95
N GLN A 129 10.81 -21.34 -9.65
CA GLN A 129 11.72 -21.18 -8.53
C GLN A 129 11.26 -20.02 -7.65
N ILE A 130 11.27 -20.25 -6.33
CA ILE A 130 11.12 -19.19 -5.33
C ILE A 130 12.45 -19.04 -4.58
N SER A 131 13.02 -17.84 -4.62
CA SER A 131 14.32 -17.52 -4.03
C SER A 131 14.14 -16.62 -2.81
N TYR A 132 14.32 -17.17 -1.61
CA TYR A 132 14.29 -16.39 -0.37
C TYR A 132 15.68 -15.87 -0.03
N PHE A 133 15.88 -14.56 -0.19
CA PHE A 133 17.14 -13.89 0.12
C PHE A 133 17.10 -13.33 1.53
N HIS A 134 17.96 -13.82 2.42
CA HIS A 134 18.10 -13.28 3.76
C HIS A 134 18.90 -11.98 3.72
N ILE A 135 18.28 -10.90 4.17
CA ILE A 135 18.83 -9.56 3.92
C ILE A 135 20.15 -9.31 4.68
N GLU A 136 20.28 -9.83 5.90
CA GLU A 136 21.49 -9.62 6.71
C GLU A 136 22.65 -10.56 6.39
N THR A 137 22.39 -11.87 6.29
CA THR A 137 23.42 -12.88 5.99
C THR A 137 23.78 -12.93 4.51
N GLU A 138 22.92 -12.37 3.65
CA GLU A 138 23.01 -12.45 2.19
C GLU A 138 22.95 -13.88 1.64
N GLU A 139 22.53 -14.82 2.48
CA GLU A 139 22.29 -16.21 2.09
C GLU A 139 20.95 -16.32 1.35
N THR A 140 20.85 -17.33 0.48
CA THR A 140 19.64 -17.57 -0.29
C THR A 140 19.18 -19.01 -0.12
N LYS A 141 17.90 -19.20 0.16
CA LYS A 141 17.24 -20.52 0.13
C LYS A 141 16.32 -20.60 -1.07
N ILE A 142 16.51 -21.65 -1.87
CA ILE A 142 15.82 -21.83 -3.14
C ILE A 142 14.90 -23.05 -3.07
N PHE A 143 13.67 -22.87 -3.53
CA PHE A 143 12.73 -23.98 -3.80
C PHE A 143 12.39 -23.99 -5.28
N LYS A 144 12.51 -25.16 -5.93
CA LYS A 144 12.26 -25.32 -7.37
C LYS A 144 11.31 -26.48 -7.62
N LYS A 145 10.37 -26.28 -8.54
CA LYS A 145 9.43 -27.31 -9.01
C LYS A 145 9.23 -27.22 -10.51
N ASP A 146 9.09 -28.38 -11.13
CA ASP A 146 8.79 -28.49 -12.56
C ASP A 146 7.27 -28.61 -12.72
N PHE A 147 6.74 -27.93 -13.74
CA PHE A 147 5.32 -27.93 -14.04
C PHE A 147 5.09 -28.23 -15.52
N LEU A 148 4.10 -29.09 -15.79
CA LEU A 148 3.55 -29.23 -17.13
C LEU A 148 2.71 -27.99 -17.44
N PHE A 149 2.72 -27.56 -18.70
CA PHE A 149 1.88 -26.47 -19.18
C PHE A 149 0.39 -26.66 -18.80
N LYS A 150 -0.12 -27.89 -18.95
CA LYS A 150 -1.52 -28.23 -18.65
C LYS A 150 -1.89 -28.03 -17.17
N ASP A 151 -0.96 -28.26 -16.26
CA ASP A 151 -1.20 -28.06 -14.82
C ASP A 151 -1.23 -26.57 -14.47
N LEU A 152 -0.37 -25.78 -15.13
CA LEU A 152 -0.36 -24.32 -15.01
C LEU A 152 -1.63 -23.71 -15.62
N GLU A 153 -2.06 -24.21 -16.78
CA GLU A 153 -3.30 -23.80 -17.43
C GLU A 153 -4.52 -24.09 -16.54
N ALA A 154 -4.63 -25.30 -16.00
CA ALA A 154 -5.73 -25.66 -15.10
C ALA A 154 -5.75 -24.78 -13.83
N PHE A 155 -4.59 -24.54 -13.22
CA PHE A 155 -4.45 -23.62 -12.07
C PHE A 155 -4.87 -22.20 -12.44
N PHE A 156 -4.41 -21.70 -13.59
CA PHE A 156 -4.70 -20.36 -14.04
C PHE A 156 -6.18 -20.17 -14.36
N ILE A 157 -6.82 -21.14 -15.04
CA ILE A 157 -8.26 -21.09 -15.34
C ILE A 157 -9.10 -21.06 -14.05
N ASP A 158 -8.81 -21.89 -13.04
CA ASP A 158 -9.51 -21.84 -11.74
C ASP A 158 -9.38 -20.47 -11.04
N LEU A 159 -8.19 -19.85 -11.14
CA LEU A 159 -7.96 -18.51 -10.61
C LEU A 159 -8.84 -17.47 -11.32
N ILE A 160 -8.94 -17.55 -12.65
CA ILE A 160 -9.78 -16.67 -13.47
C ILE A 160 -11.27 -16.90 -13.19
N ASP A 161 -11.73 -18.14 -13.07
CA ASP A 161 -13.13 -18.48 -12.75
C ASP A 161 -13.61 -17.82 -11.45
N ARG A 162 -12.75 -17.81 -10.44
CA ARG A 162 -13.04 -17.16 -9.15
C ARG A 162 -13.03 -15.65 -9.26
N TYR A 163 -12.12 -15.10 -10.07
CA TYR A 163 -12.00 -13.67 -10.30
C TYR A 163 -13.16 -13.09 -11.12
N ILE A 164 -13.64 -13.80 -12.14
CA ILE A 164 -14.70 -13.28 -13.03
C ILE A 164 -16.01 -13.02 -12.29
N LYS A 165 -16.35 -13.84 -11.29
CA LYS A 165 -17.50 -13.59 -10.40
C LYS A 165 -17.44 -12.22 -9.72
N TRP A 166 -16.24 -11.72 -9.45
CA TRP A 166 -16.01 -10.39 -8.93
C TRP A 166 -16.04 -9.33 -10.03
N ALA A 167 -15.43 -9.63 -11.18
CA ALA A 167 -15.43 -8.73 -12.32
C ALA A 167 -16.85 -8.39 -12.82
N ASP A 168 -17.76 -9.38 -12.87
CA ASP A 168 -19.17 -9.17 -13.21
C ASP A 168 -19.80 -8.06 -12.37
N LEU A 169 -19.64 -8.16 -11.05
CA LEU A 169 -20.18 -7.19 -10.09
C LEU A 169 -19.60 -5.79 -10.31
N ILE A 170 -18.32 -5.70 -10.68
CA ILE A 170 -17.64 -4.42 -10.93
C ILE A 170 -18.18 -3.80 -12.22
N PHE A 171 -18.31 -4.56 -13.30
CA PHE A 171 -18.85 -4.00 -14.55
C PHE A 171 -20.29 -3.54 -14.41
N GLU A 172 -21.14 -4.37 -13.78
CA GLU A 172 -22.53 -3.98 -13.52
C GLU A 172 -22.59 -2.71 -12.67
N TRP A 173 -21.68 -2.57 -11.71
CA TRP A 173 -21.55 -1.36 -10.91
C TRP A 173 -21.08 -0.16 -11.74
N GLU A 174 -20.04 -0.30 -12.55
CA GLU A 174 -19.51 0.78 -13.39
C GLU A 174 -20.53 1.25 -14.43
N GLU A 175 -21.25 0.33 -15.08
CA GLU A 175 -22.35 0.65 -16.00
C GLU A 175 -23.47 1.43 -15.29
N LEU A 176 -23.86 1.00 -14.07
CA LEU A 176 -24.85 1.70 -13.25
C LEU A 176 -24.35 3.09 -12.84
N ARG A 177 -23.13 3.17 -12.31
CA ARG A 177 -22.46 4.39 -11.86
C ARG A 177 -22.42 5.38 -13.01
N ASP A 178 -21.83 5.01 -14.14
CA ASP A 178 -21.63 5.90 -15.28
C ASP A 178 -22.96 6.39 -15.86
N ARG A 179 -23.96 5.52 -15.99
CA ARG A 179 -25.31 5.93 -16.38
C ARG A 179 -25.89 6.98 -15.43
N THR A 180 -25.82 6.73 -14.12
CA THR A 180 -26.36 7.69 -13.13
C THR A 180 -25.56 8.98 -13.09
N ILE A 181 -24.25 8.94 -13.34
CA ILE A 181 -23.42 10.13 -13.48
C ILE A 181 -23.84 10.94 -14.69
N VAL A 182 -24.11 10.32 -15.84
CA VAL A 182 -24.58 11.01 -17.06
C VAL A 182 -25.88 11.75 -16.78
N ASP A 183 -26.84 11.08 -16.14
CA ASP A 183 -28.15 11.64 -15.79
C ASP A 183 -28.12 12.64 -14.63
N LEU A 184 -27.00 12.71 -13.88
CA LEU A 184 -26.86 13.58 -12.72
C LEU A 184 -26.77 15.06 -13.12
N ASP A 185 -27.74 15.82 -12.64
CA ASP A 185 -27.74 17.28 -12.68
C ASP A 185 -27.03 17.90 -11.48
N PHE A 186 -26.69 19.18 -11.60
CA PHE A 186 -26.18 19.94 -10.47
C PHE A 186 -27.20 19.93 -9.32
N PRO A 187 -26.81 19.57 -8.08
CA PRO A 187 -27.78 19.21 -7.04
C PRO A 187 -28.57 20.39 -6.44
N PHE A 188 -28.28 21.62 -6.86
CA PHE A 188 -28.98 22.83 -6.42
C PHE A 188 -29.73 23.48 -7.59
N GLU A 189 -30.79 24.23 -7.30
CA GLU A 189 -31.62 24.89 -8.31
C GLU A 189 -30.83 25.82 -9.25
N ALA A 190 -29.79 26.47 -8.73
CA ALA A 190 -28.93 27.36 -9.51
C ALA A 190 -27.50 27.39 -8.96
N TYR A 191 -26.55 27.68 -9.84
CA TYR A 191 -25.17 27.99 -9.46
C TYR A 191 -25.09 29.36 -8.79
N ARG A 192 -24.29 29.46 -7.72
CA ARG A 192 -23.89 30.75 -7.16
C ARG A 192 -22.94 31.48 -8.11
N LYS A 193 -22.80 32.80 -7.95
CA LYS A 193 -21.87 33.61 -8.76
C LYS A 193 -20.45 33.04 -8.69
N GLY A 194 -19.82 32.79 -9.84
CA GLY A 194 -18.49 32.19 -9.97
C GLY A 194 -18.43 30.67 -9.76
N GLN A 195 -19.49 30.04 -9.23
CA GLN A 195 -19.51 28.62 -8.93
C GLN A 195 -19.45 27.75 -10.19
N ARG A 196 -20.22 28.14 -11.23
CA ARG A 196 -20.23 27.45 -12.53
C ARG A 196 -18.90 27.57 -13.25
N GLU A 197 -18.32 28.76 -13.24
CA GLU A 197 -16.99 29.01 -13.84
C GLU A 197 -15.93 28.11 -13.19
N PHE A 198 -15.96 28.02 -11.86
CA PHE A 198 -15.05 27.14 -11.13
C PHE A 198 -15.28 25.66 -11.48
N ALA A 199 -16.54 25.20 -11.53
CA ALA A 199 -16.84 23.82 -11.90
C ALA A 199 -16.41 23.47 -13.32
N VAL A 200 -16.59 24.38 -14.28
CA VAL A 200 -16.12 24.22 -15.66
C VAL A 200 -14.59 24.14 -15.70
N ALA A 201 -13.89 25.01 -14.97
CA ALA A 201 -12.42 24.99 -14.90
C ALA A 201 -11.90 23.66 -14.32
N VAL A 202 -12.53 23.13 -13.27
CA VAL A 202 -12.19 21.82 -12.69
C VAL A 202 -12.38 20.70 -13.71
N TYR A 203 -13.55 20.63 -14.36
CA TYR A 203 -13.82 19.59 -15.37
C TYR A 203 -12.83 19.63 -16.53
N GLN A 204 -12.57 20.81 -17.10
CA GLN A 204 -11.63 20.96 -18.22
C GLN A 204 -10.20 20.59 -17.81
N THR A 205 -9.78 20.95 -16.60
CA THR A 205 -8.46 20.58 -16.07
C THR A 205 -8.29 19.06 -16.00
N ILE A 206 -9.31 18.35 -15.51
CA ILE A 206 -9.28 16.88 -15.42
C ILE A 206 -9.19 16.27 -16.82
N LYS A 207 -10.06 16.72 -17.73
CA LYS A 207 -10.09 16.27 -19.12
C LYS A 207 -8.74 16.48 -19.85
N GLU A 208 -8.05 17.57 -19.54
CA GLU A 208 -6.74 17.90 -20.12
C GLU A 208 -5.56 17.23 -19.38
N GLY A 209 -5.79 16.53 -18.27
CA GLY A 209 -4.73 15.92 -17.45
C GLY A 209 -3.78 16.94 -16.80
N LYS A 210 -4.29 18.11 -16.41
CA LYS A 210 -3.48 19.22 -15.86
C LYS A 210 -3.70 19.41 -14.36
N ASN A 211 -2.94 20.34 -13.77
CA ASN A 211 -3.10 20.80 -12.39
C ASN A 211 -3.81 22.17 -12.35
N LEU A 212 -4.76 22.34 -11.42
CA LEU A 212 -5.46 23.61 -11.18
C LEU A 212 -5.22 24.10 -9.75
N PHE A 213 -4.65 25.29 -9.63
CA PHE A 213 -4.62 26.04 -8.38
C PHE A 213 -5.74 27.07 -8.38
N ALA A 214 -6.74 26.87 -7.52
CA ALA A 214 -7.90 27.73 -7.44
C ALA A 214 -7.97 28.44 -6.09
N GLN A 215 -8.05 29.77 -6.12
CA GLN A 215 -8.40 30.57 -4.97
C GLN A 215 -9.88 30.96 -5.09
N ALA A 216 -10.70 30.44 -4.17
CA ALA A 216 -12.12 30.74 -4.16
C ALA A 216 -12.56 31.11 -2.73
N PRO A 217 -13.40 32.15 -2.55
CA PRO A 217 -13.82 32.60 -1.23
C PRO A 217 -14.67 31.54 -0.52
N THR A 218 -14.68 31.56 0.81
CA THR A 218 -15.55 30.71 1.61
C THR A 218 -17.02 30.97 1.26
N GLY A 219 -17.86 29.93 1.31
CA GLY A 219 -19.29 30.04 1.00
C GLY A 219 -19.65 30.06 -0.50
N ILE A 220 -18.68 30.08 -1.43
CA ILE A 220 -18.98 29.93 -2.88
C ILE A 220 -19.49 28.53 -3.26
N GLY A 221 -19.31 27.54 -2.37
CA GLY A 221 -19.64 26.14 -2.63
C GLY A 221 -18.49 25.33 -3.20
N LYS A 222 -17.24 25.62 -2.80
CA LYS A 222 -15.99 24.99 -3.31
C LYS A 222 -16.10 23.47 -3.44
N THR A 223 -16.54 22.80 -2.38
CA THR A 223 -16.61 21.33 -2.32
C THR A 223 -17.53 20.77 -3.40
N MET A 224 -18.73 21.33 -3.59
CA MET A 224 -19.61 20.87 -4.67
C MET A 224 -19.06 21.26 -6.05
N SER A 225 -18.44 22.44 -6.17
CA SER A 225 -17.82 22.89 -7.41
C SER A 225 -16.60 22.10 -7.83
N THR A 226 -16.01 21.29 -6.95
CA THR A 226 -14.92 20.38 -7.28
C THR A 226 -15.42 18.94 -7.41
N LEU A 227 -16.21 18.45 -6.46
CA LEU A 227 -16.74 17.08 -6.48
C LEU A 227 -17.65 16.79 -7.67
N PHE A 228 -18.65 17.65 -7.92
CA PHE A 228 -19.61 17.42 -9.02
C PHE A 228 -18.92 17.29 -10.39
N PRO A 229 -18.08 18.25 -10.85
CA PRO A 229 -17.40 18.09 -12.13
C PRO A 229 -16.40 16.94 -12.15
N SER A 230 -15.74 16.60 -11.04
CA SER A 230 -14.89 15.41 -10.97
C SER A 230 -15.69 14.13 -11.17
N ILE A 231 -16.86 14.01 -10.53
CA ILE A 231 -17.76 12.87 -10.72
C ILE A 231 -18.26 12.82 -12.16
N LYS A 232 -18.67 13.95 -12.76
CA LYS A 232 -19.04 13.99 -14.19
C LYS A 232 -17.90 13.50 -15.10
N SER A 233 -16.65 13.88 -14.81
CA SER A 233 -15.49 13.45 -15.59
C SER A 233 -15.21 11.94 -15.48
N MET A 234 -15.56 11.32 -14.36
CA MET A 234 -15.46 9.86 -14.16
C MET A 234 -16.42 9.10 -15.06
N GLY A 235 -17.68 9.53 -15.16
CA GLY A 235 -18.68 8.88 -16.05
C GLY A 235 -18.37 9.02 -17.54
N GLU A 236 -17.42 9.88 -17.91
CA GLU A 236 -16.89 10.01 -19.28
C GLU A 236 -15.53 9.30 -19.47
N GLY A 237 -15.03 8.62 -18.44
CA GLY A 237 -13.79 7.86 -18.48
C GLY A 237 -12.50 8.69 -18.36
N PHE A 238 -12.58 9.97 -17.98
CA PHE A 238 -11.37 10.80 -17.74
C PHE A 238 -10.74 10.56 -16.37
N ALA A 239 -11.46 9.90 -15.45
CA ALA A 239 -10.99 9.58 -14.12
C ALA A 239 -11.47 8.18 -13.72
N SER A 240 -10.55 7.36 -13.21
CA SER A 240 -10.85 6.04 -12.65
C SER A 240 -11.16 6.08 -11.16
N LYS A 241 -10.71 7.12 -10.45
CA LYS A 241 -10.91 7.29 -9.00
C LYS A 241 -10.72 8.74 -8.58
N ILE A 242 -11.45 9.17 -7.55
CA ILE A 242 -11.33 10.51 -6.98
C ILE A 242 -10.86 10.40 -5.53
N PHE A 243 -9.77 11.07 -5.18
CA PHE A 243 -9.33 11.25 -3.79
C PHE A 243 -9.67 12.66 -3.34
N TYR A 244 -10.61 12.80 -2.40
CA TYR A 244 -10.88 14.06 -1.73
C TYR A 244 -10.08 14.15 -0.44
N LEU A 245 -9.07 15.01 -0.45
CA LEU A 245 -8.10 15.12 0.62
C LEU A 245 -8.42 16.29 1.53
N THR A 246 -8.46 16.01 2.84
CA THR A 246 -8.80 16.97 3.88
C THR A 246 -7.65 17.14 4.86
N ALA A 247 -7.37 18.38 5.29
CA ALA A 247 -6.33 18.63 6.28
C ALA A 247 -6.72 18.25 7.72
N LYS A 248 -8.03 18.28 8.04
CA LYS A 248 -8.54 18.11 9.40
C LYS A 248 -9.76 17.20 9.40
N THR A 249 -9.96 16.43 10.48
CA THR A 249 -11.13 15.54 10.60
C THR A 249 -12.45 16.29 10.50
N ILE A 250 -12.56 17.50 11.06
CA ILE A 250 -13.78 18.33 11.03
C ILE A 250 -14.17 18.72 9.60
N THR A 251 -13.20 18.91 8.69
CA THR A 251 -13.49 19.32 7.31
C THR A 251 -13.96 18.16 6.43
N ARG A 252 -13.99 16.92 6.94
CA ARG A 252 -14.52 15.75 6.23
C ARG A 252 -16.04 15.72 6.12
N GLU A 253 -16.74 16.40 7.03
CA GLU A 253 -18.21 16.47 7.00
C GLU A 253 -18.74 17.12 5.71
N VAL A 254 -18.00 18.09 5.17
CA VAL A 254 -18.43 18.83 3.97
C VAL A 254 -18.45 17.95 2.71
N PRO A 255 -17.37 17.21 2.36
CA PRO A 255 -17.41 16.28 1.23
C PRO A 255 -18.36 15.10 1.49
N ILE A 256 -18.49 14.60 2.73
CA ILE A 256 -19.47 13.55 3.09
C ILE A 256 -20.89 14.00 2.74
N ARG A 257 -21.33 15.14 3.26
CA ARG A 257 -22.67 15.69 2.96
C ARG A 257 -22.87 16.04 1.49
N SER A 258 -21.79 16.40 0.79
CA SER A 258 -21.87 16.67 -0.65
C SER A 258 -22.10 15.39 -1.44
N MET A 259 -21.46 14.28 -1.05
CA MET A 259 -21.72 12.97 -1.64
C MET A 259 -23.15 12.50 -1.34
N GLU A 260 -23.60 12.60 -0.09
CA GLU A 260 -24.98 12.27 0.30
C GLU A 260 -26.00 13.05 -0.53
N LEU A 261 -25.80 14.36 -0.69
CA LEU A 261 -26.68 15.19 -1.51
C LEU A 261 -26.69 14.77 -2.99
N LEU A 262 -25.56 14.35 -3.55
CA LEU A 262 -25.53 13.85 -4.93
C LEU A 262 -26.24 12.50 -5.04
N MET A 263 -26.08 11.62 -4.04
CA MET A 263 -26.78 10.33 -3.97
C MET A 263 -28.30 10.51 -3.85
N ASP A 264 -28.76 11.48 -3.06
CA ASP A 264 -30.17 11.88 -2.96
C ASP A 264 -30.73 12.38 -4.31
N LYS A 265 -29.85 12.88 -5.19
CA LYS A 265 -30.18 13.30 -6.56
C LYS A 265 -30.03 12.19 -7.60
N GLY A 266 -29.81 10.94 -7.15
CA GLY A 266 -29.79 9.76 -8.00
C GLY A 266 -28.40 9.26 -8.39
N LEU A 267 -27.32 9.88 -7.92
CA LEU A 267 -25.96 9.34 -8.12
C LEU A 267 -25.83 7.97 -7.44
N ARG A 268 -25.33 6.99 -8.19
CA ARG A 268 -24.82 5.74 -7.64
C ARG A 268 -23.30 5.77 -7.74
N ALA A 269 -22.61 5.84 -6.61
CA ALA A 269 -21.15 5.83 -6.53
C ALA A 269 -20.69 5.27 -5.18
N LYS A 270 -19.64 4.46 -5.14
CA LYS A 270 -19.05 3.97 -3.89
C LYS A 270 -18.16 5.06 -3.31
N SER A 271 -18.59 5.68 -2.22
CA SER A 271 -17.79 6.64 -1.48
C SER A 271 -17.29 6.03 -0.17
N LEU A 272 -15.98 6.10 0.08
CA LEU A 272 -15.35 5.56 1.28
C LEU A 272 -14.68 6.66 2.10
N VAL A 273 -14.92 6.67 3.41
CA VAL A 273 -14.21 7.54 4.36
C VAL A 273 -13.12 6.76 5.10
N ILE A 274 -11.86 7.03 4.80
CA ILE A 274 -10.74 6.39 5.50
C ILE A 274 -10.54 7.04 6.87
N THR A 275 -10.59 6.21 7.91
CA THR A 275 -10.39 6.63 9.30
C THR A 275 -9.07 6.09 9.83
N ALA A 276 -8.35 6.91 10.59
CA ALA A 276 -7.10 6.51 11.22
C ALA A 276 -7.27 5.25 12.07
N LYS A 277 -6.24 4.41 12.08
CA LYS A 277 -6.22 3.09 12.71
C LYS A 277 -6.64 3.14 14.18
N GLU A 278 -6.10 4.10 14.92
CA GLU A 278 -6.35 4.32 16.36
C GLU A 278 -7.80 4.70 16.62
N LYS A 279 -8.46 5.35 15.65
CA LYS A 279 -9.85 5.80 15.77
C LYS A 279 -10.84 4.73 15.33
N ILE A 280 -10.49 3.85 14.40
CA ILE A 280 -11.43 2.83 13.89
C ILE A 280 -11.29 1.47 14.59
N CYS A 281 -10.19 1.23 15.30
CA CYS A 281 -9.95 -0.02 16.03
C CYS A 281 -11.11 -0.35 17.00
N LEU A 282 -11.50 -1.62 17.04
CA LEU A 282 -12.54 -2.15 17.93
C LEU A 282 -12.01 -2.67 19.26
N ASN A 283 -10.69 -2.73 19.43
CA ASN A 283 -10.03 -3.12 20.67
C ASN A 283 -9.73 -1.88 21.52
N HIS A 284 -9.55 -2.08 22.82
CA HIS A 284 -9.11 -1.02 23.74
C HIS A 284 -7.70 -0.51 23.43
N GLU A 285 -6.82 -1.44 23.03
CA GLU A 285 -5.45 -1.16 22.61
C GLU A 285 -5.24 -1.63 21.17
N VAL A 286 -4.45 -0.87 20.40
CA VAL A 286 -4.15 -1.18 19.01
C VAL A 286 -3.04 -2.22 18.93
N LYS A 287 -3.39 -3.49 19.11
CA LYS A 287 -2.47 -4.63 18.90
C LYS A 287 -2.86 -5.34 17.61
N CYS A 288 -1.99 -5.36 16.62
CA CYS A 288 -2.30 -5.86 15.28
C CYS A 288 -1.60 -7.18 15.00
N ASN A 289 -1.94 -8.21 15.77
CA ASN A 289 -1.40 -9.55 15.62
C ASN A 289 -2.50 -10.57 15.99
N PRO A 290 -2.42 -11.83 15.53
CA PRO A 290 -3.47 -12.81 15.75
C PRO A 290 -3.55 -13.33 17.20
N ARG A 291 -2.51 -13.13 18.02
CA ARG A 291 -2.49 -13.50 19.44
C ARG A 291 -3.40 -12.59 20.26
N ASP A 292 -3.29 -11.28 20.05
CA ASP A 292 -3.93 -10.26 20.89
C ASP A 292 -5.18 -9.64 20.25
N CYS A 293 -5.38 -9.82 18.94
CA CYS A 293 -6.51 -9.26 18.22
C CYS A 293 -7.33 -10.33 17.48
N LYS A 294 -8.53 -10.59 18.00
CA LYS A 294 -9.50 -11.50 17.37
C LYS A 294 -9.90 -11.10 15.95
N TYR A 295 -9.84 -9.80 15.62
CA TYR A 295 -10.17 -9.29 14.29
C TYR A 295 -9.01 -9.43 13.29
N ALA A 296 -7.78 -9.59 13.80
CA ALA A 296 -6.59 -9.88 13.01
C ALA A 296 -6.52 -11.37 12.66
N LYS A 297 -6.90 -12.24 13.61
CA LYS A 297 -6.92 -13.68 13.43
C LYS A 297 -7.96 -14.14 12.39
N GLY A 298 -7.51 -14.77 11.31
CA GLY A 298 -8.27 -15.22 10.15
C GLY A 298 -8.92 -14.08 9.38
N HIS A 299 -8.35 -12.88 9.46
CA HIS A 299 -8.89 -11.70 8.77
C HIS A 299 -9.06 -11.95 7.28
N TYR A 300 -8.01 -12.46 6.62
CA TYR A 300 -8.01 -12.65 5.19
C TYR A 300 -8.90 -13.80 4.73
N ASP A 301 -9.22 -14.73 5.64
CA ASP A 301 -10.19 -15.80 5.36
C ASP A 301 -11.63 -15.28 5.25
N ARG A 302 -11.92 -14.11 5.84
CA ARG A 302 -13.29 -13.56 5.97
C ARG A 302 -13.50 -12.22 5.28
N VAL A 303 -12.44 -11.49 4.98
CA VAL A 303 -12.54 -10.10 4.48
C VAL A 303 -13.24 -10.00 3.14
N ASN A 304 -13.09 -10.99 2.26
CA ASN A 304 -13.74 -10.99 0.96
C ASN A 304 -15.28 -11.06 1.07
N ASP A 305 -15.81 -11.85 2.01
CA ASP A 305 -17.25 -11.88 2.28
C ASP A 305 -17.74 -10.54 2.83
N ALA A 306 -16.96 -9.91 3.71
CA ALA A 306 -17.26 -8.58 4.23
C ALA A 306 -17.27 -7.50 3.13
N ILE A 307 -16.32 -7.56 2.20
CA ILE A 307 -16.24 -6.66 1.04
C ILE A 307 -17.48 -6.86 0.16
N MET A 308 -17.84 -8.10 -0.17
CA MET A 308 -19.01 -8.39 -1.00
C MET A 308 -20.29 -7.84 -0.39
N GLU A 309 -20.50 -8.05 0.90
CA GLU A 309 -21.73 -7.65 1.56
C GLU A 309 -21.86 -6.13 1.62
N ILE A 310 -20.82 -5.43 2.07
CA ILE A 310 -20.87 -3.96 2.13
C ILE A 310 -20.95 -3.33 0.74
N PHE A 311 -20.25 -3.87 -0.26
CA PHE A 311 -20.27 -3.36 -1.63
C PHE A 311 -21.67 -3.49 -2.25
N LYS A 312 -22.41 -4.56 -1.97
CA LYS A 312 -23.76 -4.75 -2.50
C LYS A 312 -24.80 -3.84 -1.84
N ASN A 313 -24.62 -3.55 -0.55
CA ASN A 313 -25.63 -2.87 0.26
C ASN A 313 -25.39 -1.37 0.45
N GLU A 314 -24.14 -0.92 0.43
CA GLU A 314 -23.78 0.46 0.79
C GLU A 314 -23.14 1.20 -0.38
N ASP A 315 -23.60 2.42 -0.63
CA ASP A 315 -22.92 3.37 -1.52
C ASP A 315 -22.06 4.35 -0.71
N MET A 316 -22.56 4.82 0.43
CA MET A 316 -21.84 5.71 1.34
C MET A 316 -21.23 4.91 2.50
N ILE A 317 -19.96 4.56 2.34
CA ILE A 317 -19.19 3.74 3.28
C ILE A 317 -18.48 4.65 4.29
N THR A 318 -19.20 5.04 5.33
CA THR A 318 -18.65 5.81 6.46
C THR A 318 -17.91 4.92 7.45
N ARG A 319 -17.19 5.55 8.41
CA ARG A 319 -16.55 4.85 9.53
C ARG A 319 -17.52 3.92 10.26
N GLU A 320 -18.74 4.40 10.49
CA GLU A 320 -19.75 3.67 11.23
C GLU A 320 -20.20 2.44 10.43
N ARG A 321 -20.25 2.51 9.09
CA ARG A 321 -20.66 1.35 8.26
C ARG A 321 -19.54 0.32 8.25
N VAL A 322 -18.29 0.76 8.04
CA VAL A 322 -17.12 -0.14 8.13
C VAL A 322 -17.09 -0.89 9.46
N ILE A 323 -17.33 -0.20 10.59
CA ILE A 323 -17.38 -0.82 11.92
C ILE A 323 -18.51 -1.86 12.02
N GLU A 324 -19.69 -1.57 11.48
CA GLU A 324 -20.84 -2.47 11.52
C GLU A 324 -20.55 -3.78 10.80
N TYR A 325 -20.16 -3.72 9.53
CA TYR A 325 -19.81 -4.92 8.75
C TYR A 325 -18.57 -5.61 9.31
N ALA A 326 -17.57 -4.87 9.79
CA ALA A 326 -16.38 -5.46 10.43
C ALA A 326 -16.73 -6.29 11.68
N ARG A 327 -17.73 -5.86 12.47
CA ARG A 327 -18.23 -6.63 13.62
C ARG A 327 -18.95 -7.90 13.20
N VAL A 328 -19.80 -7.83 12.17
CA VAL A 328 -20.54 -8.99 11.66
C VAL A 328 -19.56 -10.06 11.16
N HIS A 329 -18.59 -9.67 10.34
CA HIS A 329 -17.61 -10.57 9.72
C HIS A 329 -16.40 -10.88 10.59
N GLN A 330 -16.31 -10.27 11.78
CA GLN A 330 -15.15 -10.37 12.68
C GLN A 330 -13.82 -10.02 11.99
N VAL A 331 -13.77 -8.96 11.18
CA VAL A 331 -12.56 -8.52 10.47
C VAL A 331 -11.99 -7.21 11.05
N CYS A 332 -10.70 -6.96 10.88
CA CYS A 332 -10.08 -5.70 11.30
C CYS A 332 -10.68 -4.54 10.48
N PRO A 333 -11.33 -3.55 11.11
CA PRO A 333 -12.01 -2.49 10.37
C PRO A 333 -11.03 -1.55 9.63
N PHE A 334 -9.81 -1.39 10.15
CA PHE A 334 -8.80 -0.56 9.48
C PHE A 334 -8.35 -1.21 8.17
N GLU A 335 -7.83 -2.45 8.22
CA GLU A 335 -7.41 -3.18 7.01
C GLU A 335 -8.57 -3.41 6.04
N PHE A 336 -9.77 -3.70 6.57
CA PHE A 336 -10.98 -3.79 5.76
C PHE A 336 -11.26 -2.48 5.00
N SER A 337 -11.12 -1.31 5.63
CA SER A 337 -11.26 -0.03 4.92
C SER A 337 -10.19 0.18 3.84
N LEU A 338 -8.96 -0.31 4.06
CA LEU A 338 -7.90 -0.25 3.04
C LEU A 338 -8.20 -1.18 1.86
N ASP A 339 -8.79 -2.36 2.09
CA ASP A 339 -9.22 -3.25 1.02
C ASP A 339 -10.41 -2.66 0.24
N LEU A 340 -11.38 -2.08 0.95
CA LEU A 340 -12.54 -1.40 0.34
C LEU A 340 -12.14 -0.22 -0.53
N SER A 341 -11.04 0.45 -0.22
CA SER A 341 -10.58 1.60 -1.01
C SER A 341 -10.27 1.23 -2.46
N LEU A 342 -9.87 -0.02 -2.73
CA LEU A 342 -9.62 -0.51 -4.09
C LEU A 342 -10.91 -0.45 -4.94
N TRP A 343 -12.05 -0.62 -4.31
CA TRP A 343 -13.38 -0.69 -4.92
C TRP A 343 -14.19 0.61 -4.83
N ALA A 344 -13.73 1.59 -4.06
CA ALA A 344 -14.40 2.88 -3.93
C ALA A 344 -14.15 3.78 -5.14
N ASP A 345 -15.19 4.43 -5.66
CA ASP A 345 -15.10 5.44 -6.71
C ASP A 345 -14.52 6.76 -6.15
N VAL A 346 -14.96 7.14 -4.95
CA VAL A 346 -14.55 8.37 -4.25
C VAL A 346 -14.00 8.04 -2.87
N ILE A 347 -12.74 8.36 -2.61
CA ILE A 347 -12.08 8.16 -1.31
C ILE A 347 -11.92 9.52 -0.61
N ILE A 348 -12.48 9.65 0.58
CA ILE A 348 -12.32 10.83 1.44
C ILE A 348 -11.32 10.48 2.54
N CYS A 349 -10.15 11.13 2.53
CA CYS A 349 -9.07 10.82 3.47
C CYS A 349 -8.23 12.06 3.84
N ASP A 350 -7.22 11.87 4.70
CA ASP A 350 -6.24 12.89 5.06
C ASP A 350 -5.08 12.91 4.05
N TYR A 351 -4.38 14.04 3.95
CA TYR A 351 -3.17 14.22 3.12
C TYR A 351 -2.14 13.10 3.27
N ASN A 352 -1.97 12.56 4.48
CA ASN A 352 -0.96 11.55 4.76
C ASN A 352 -1.12 10.26 3.93
N TYR A 353 -2.35 9.89 3.58
CA TYR A 353 -2.62 8.69 2.77
C TYR A 353 -2.21 8.82 1.31
N VAL A 354 -1.84 10.03 0.87
CA VAL A 354 -1.33 10.28 -0.48
C VAL A 354 0.12 10.78 -0.44
N PHE A 355 0.45 11.69 0.48
CA PHE A 355 1.71 12.42 0.45
C PHE A 355 2.74 11.96 1.50
N ALA A 356 2.35 11.25 2.57
CA ALA A 356 3.30 10.88 3.62
C ALA A 356 4.12 9.64 3.20
N PRO A 357 5.46 9.70 3.14
CA PRO A 357 6.30 8.57 2.72
C PRO A 357 6.11 7.29 3.55
N GLN A 358 5.63 7.42 4.78
CA GLN A 358 5.41 6.31 5.71
C GLN A 358 4.03 5.66 5.61
N VAL A 359 3.00 6.44 5.30
CA VAL A 359 1.58 6.06 5.51
C VAL A 359 0.79 6.04 4.20
N TYR A 360 1.35 6.56 3.10
CA TYR A 360 0.67 6.59 1.82
C TYR A 360 0.12 5.21 1.41
N LEU A 361 -0.98 5.21 0.67
CA LEU A 361 -1.65 3.99 0.22
C LEU A 361 -0.85 3.35 -0.92
N LYS A 362 0.18 2.57 -0.57
CA LYS A 362 1.06 1.84 -1.50
C LYS A 362 0.33 1.15 -2.65
N ARG A 363 -0.82 0.53 -2.35
CA ARG A 363 -1.67 -0.18 -3.30
C ARG A 363 -2.17 0.68 -4.48
N PHE A 364 -2.08 2.00 -4.38
CA PHE A 364 -2.46 2.93 -5.44
C PHE A 364 -1.25 3.58 -6.12
N PHE A 365 -0.17 3.83 -5.39
CA PHE A 365 0.91 4.72 -5.83
C PHE A 365 2.23 4.01 -6.13
N ASP A 366 2.37 2.73 -5.78
CA ASP A 366 3.55 1.91 -6.15
C ASP A 366 3.39 1.22 -7.53
N GLU A 367 2.15 1.08 -8.06
CA GLU A 367 1.88 0.51 -9.39
C GLU A 367 1.92 1.59 -10.49
N LEU A 368 1.93 1.17 -11.77
CA LEU A 368 1.91 2.05 -12.94
C LEU A 368 0.79 3.11 -12.86
N LYS A 369 1.07 4.31 -13.40
CA LYS A 369 0.18 5.47 -13.40
C LYS A 369 -1.27 5.09 -13.76
N ARG A 370 -2.20 5.43 -12.87
CA ARG A 370 -3.65 5.36 -13.08
C ARG A 370 -4.24 6.76 -13.12
N ASP A 371 -5.40 6.88 -13.77
CA ASP A 371 -6.10 8.14 -13.98
C ASP A 371 -6.84 8.58 -12.71
N TYR A 372 -6.08 8.93 -11.67
CA TYR A 372 -6.62 9.39 -10.39
C TYR A 372 -6.72 10.91 -10.33
N VAL A 373 -7.83 11.41 -9.79
CA VAL A 373 -8.04 12.83 -9.53
C VAL A 373 -7.82 13.12 -8.04
N LEU A 374 -6.89 14.02 -7.73
CA LEU A 374 -6.62 14.46 -6.35
C LEU A 374 -7.27 15.83 -6.11
N LEU A 375 -8.28 15.88 -5.25
CA LEU A 375 -8.92 17.12 -4.82
C LEU A 375 -8.37 17.52 -3.44
N VAL A 376 -7.44 18.47 -3.43
CA VAL A 376 -6.77 18.95 -2.20
C VAL A 376 -7.53 20.13 -1.62
N ASP A 377 -8.31 19.92 -0.56
CA ASP A 377 -9.11 20.97 0.07
C ASP A 377 -8.37 21.67 1.21
N GLU A 378 -8.40 23.00 1.22
CA GLU A 378 -7.58 23.84 2.11
C GLU A 378 -6.07 23.54 1.98
N ALA A 379 -5.60 23.49 0.72
CA ALA A 379 -4.22 23.22 0.33
C ALA A 379 -3.18 24.17 0.95
N HIS A 380 -3.59 25.31 1.52
CA HIS A 380 -2.69 26.16 2.31
C HIS A 380 -2.10 25.43 3.52
N ASN A 381 -2.82 24.44 4.09
CA ASN A 381 -2.31 23.60 5.17
C ASN A 381 -1.32 22.53 4.67
N LEU A 382 -1.26 22.27 3.36
CA LEU A 382 -0.42 21.22 2.81
C LEU A 382 1.06 21.52 3.01
N VAL A 383 1.49 22.80 2.96
CA VAL A 383 2.90 23.17 3.13
C VAL A 383 3.43 22.74 4.50
N ASP A 384 2.76 23.18 5.57
CA ASP A 384 3.19 22.84 6.93
C ASP A 384 3.06 21.34 7.21
N ARG A 385 1.97 20.71 6.72
CA ARG A 385 1.79 19.26 6.84
C ARG A 385 2.85 18.49 6.07
N SER A 386 3.27 18.95 4.89
CA SER A 386 4.35 18.34 4.13
C SER A 386 5.67 18.45 4.88
N ARG A 387 5.97 19.61 5.49
CA ARG A 387 7.15 19.75 6.34
C ARG A 387 7.13 18.73 7.48
N GLU A 388 6.00 18.53 8.15
CA GLU A 388 5.86 17.50 9.19
C GLU A 388 6.02 16.07 8.63
N MET A 389 5.34 15.74 7.50
CA MET A 389 5.39 14.41 6.87
C MET A 389 6.78 14.00 6.40
N PHE A 390 7.62 14.97 6.04
CA PHE A 390 9.00 14.80 5.58
C PHE A 390 10.03 15.17 6.66
N SER A 391 9.62 15.35 7.92
CA SER A 391 10.55 15.56 9.03
C SER A 391 10.64 14.32 9.91
N ALA A 392 11.82 14.10 10.49
CA ALA A 392 12.02 13.12 11.55
C ALA A 392 12.98 13.67 12.61
N GLN A 393 12.83 13.18 13.84
CA GLN A 393 13.61 13.65 14.98
C GLN A 393 14.05 12.47 15.85
N ILE A 394 15.28 12.54 16.33
CA ILE A 394 15.80 11.65 17.36
C ILE A 394 16.32 12.48 18.54
N SER A 395 16.16 11.97 19.76
CA SER A 395 16.64 12.62 20.98
C SER A 395 17.79 11.84 21.57
N LYS A 396 18.87 12.54 21.93
CA LYS A 396 19.99 11.96 22.70
C LYS A 396 19.51 11.32 24.02
N GLY A 397 18.47 11.88 24.64
CA GLY A 397 17.90 11.38 25.90
C GLY A 397 17.51 9.91 25.80
N ASP A 398 16.78 9.57 24.74
CA ASP A 398 16.27 8.22 24.48
C ASP A 398 17.41 7.19 24.37
N PHE A 399 18.50 7.53 23.66
CA PHE A 399 19.69 6.68 23.56
C PHE A 399 20.37 6.45 24.90
N LEU A 400 20.30 7.39 25.84
CA LEU A 400 20.92 7.25 27.15
C LEU A 400 20.04 6.44 28.10
N GLU A 401 18.75 6.74 28.10
CA GLU A 401 17.76 6.13 28.98
C GLU A 401 17.53 4.65 28.63
N LEU A 402 17.28 4.34 27.36
CA LEU A 402 17.00 2.96 26.93
C LEU A 402 18.24 2.09 26.91
N ARG A 403 19.43 2.69 26.83
CA ARG A 403 20.68 1.92 26.77
C ARG A 403 20.91 1.05 28.00
N GLU A 404 20.53 1.51 29.19
CA GLU A 404 20.78 0.73 30.41
C GLU A 404 20.00 -0.59 30.47
N ILE A 405 18.87 -0.70 29.73
CA ILE A 405 18.09 -1.95 29.59
C ILE A 405 18.96 -3.09 29.04
N PHE A 406 19.88 -2.77 28.11
CA PHE A 406 20.62 -3.78 27.34
C PHE A 406 21.98 -4.17 27.93
N LYS A 407 22.39 -3.57 29.06
CA LYS A 407 23.76 -3.60 29.56
C LYS A 407 24.34 -5.00 29.75
N ASP A 408 23.55 -5.91 30.33
CA ASP A 408 24.03 -7.23 30.72
C ASP A 408 23.70 -8.30 29.68
N LYS A 409 22.42 -8.38 29.28
CA LYS A 409 21.92 -9.44 28.39
C LYS A 409 22.18 -9.19 26.91
N TYR A 410 22.25 -7.93 26.47
CA TYR A 410 22.32 -7.55 25.06
C TYR A 410 23.47 -6.56 24.78
N PRO A 411 24.74 -6.97 25.04
CA PRO A 411 25.90 -6.08 24.95
C PRO A 411 26.14 -5.50 23.56
N LYS A 412 25.64 -6.15 22.50
CA LYS A 412 25.67 -5.61 21.12
C LYS A 412 24.83 -4.33 21.02
N VAL A 413 23.58 -4.36 21.49
CA VAL A 413 22.66 -3.21 21.51
C VAL A 413 23.23 -2.11 22.41
N TYR A 414 23.70 -2.48 23.61
CA TYR A 414 24.32 -1.53 24.55
C TYR A 414 25.48 -0.74 23.94
N LYS A 415 26.35 -1.42 23.19
CA LYS A 415 27.50 -0.80 22.50
C LYS A 415 27.04 0.04 21.31
N ALA A 416 26.07 -0.44 20.53
CA ALA A 416 25.53 0.30 19.37
C ALA A 416 24.85 1.62 19.81
N MET A 417 24.04 1.60 20.88
CA MET A 417 23.47 2.81 21.47
C MET A 417 24.56 3.75 22.00
N GLY A 418 25.58 3.19 22.66
CA GLY A 418 26.74 3.96 23.12
C GLY A 418 27.49 4.67 21.98
N LYS A 419 27.65 4.00 20.83
CA LYS A 419 28.27 4.58 19.63
C LYS A 419 27.43 5.74 19.09
N CYS A 420 26.13 5.57 18.92
CA CYS A 420 25.23 6.63 18.45
C CYS A 420 25.26 7.85 19.40
N ASN A 421 25.16 7.60 20.71
CA ASN A 421 25.25 8.64 21.73
C ASN A 421 26.61 9.36 21.72
N GLY A 422 27.71 8.65 21.45
CA GLY A 422 29.04 9.25 21.28
C GLY A 422 29.08 10.27 20.13
N ILE A 423 28.50 9.93 18.98
CA ILE A 423 28.41 10.81 17.82
C ILE A 423 27.53 12.02 18.14
N LEU A 424 26.35 11.81 18.74
CA LEU A 424 25.46 12.90 19.18
C LEU A 424 26.14 13.85 20.19
N ASN A 425 27.05 13.35 21.04
CA ASN A 425 27.84 14.20 21.92
C ASN A 425 28.85 15.07 21.18
N ASN A 426 29.48 14.55 20.13
CA ASN A 426 30.39 15.32 19.30
C ASN A 426 29.63 16.43 18.57
N ILE A 427 28.48 16.09 17.95
CA ILE A 427 27.58 17.07 17.31
C ILE A 427 27.20 18.18 18.29
N ARG A 428 26.78 17.83 19.52
CA ARG A 428 26.42 18.83 20.54
C ARG A 428 27.59 19.71 20.98
N ARG A 429 28.83 19.21 20.93
CA ARG A 429 30.03 20.01 21.26
C ARG A 429 30.42 20.95 20.13
N GLU A 430 30.28 20.48 18.90
CA GLU A 430 30.54 21.26 17.69
C GLU A 430 29.49 22.34 17.48
N PHE A 431 28.22 22.00 17.76
CA PHE A 431 27.05 22.85 17.62
C PHE A 431 26.32 22.98 18.98
N PRO A 432 26.78 23.89 19.86
CA PRO A 432 26.19 24.06 21.19
C PRO A 432 24.81 24.71 21.18
N ASP A 433 24.51 25.49 20.14
CA ASP A 433 23.24 26.17 19.89
C ASP A 433 22.50 25.53 18.72
N ASN A 434 21.30 26.04 18.40
CA ASN A 434 20.54 25.62 17.23
C ASN A 434 21.38 25.82 15.95
N HIS A 435 21.68 24.72 15.27
CA HIS A 435 22.41 24.68 14.02
C HIS A 435 21.54 24.16 12.90
N TYR A 436 21.71 24.73 11.71
CA TYR A 436 21.02 24.32 10.49
C TYR A 436 22.03 24.17 9.38
N GLN A 437 21.96 23.05 8.67
CA GLN A 437 22.75 22.81 7.47
C GLN A 437 21.92 22.12 6.40
N LYS A 438 22.32 22.31 5.15
CA LYS A 438 21.75 21.63 3.98
C LYS A 438 22.57 20.42 3.55
N GLU A 439 23.84 20.34 3.94
CA GLU A 439 24.67 19.20 3.62
C GLU A 439 24.31 18.01 4.51
N GLU A 440 24.27 16.82 3.92
CA GLU A 440 23.96 15.58 4.64
C GLU A 440 25.03 15.29 5.70
N PHE A 441 24.61 14.96 6.92
CA PHE A 441 25.52 14.59 8.01
C PHE A 441 25.72 13.07 8.10
N SER A 442 26.55 12.47 7.23
CA SER A 442 26.60 11.01 7.04
C SER A 442 27.04 10.17 8.25
N ASP A 443 27.68 10.75 9.27
CA ASP A 443 28.31 9.99 10.37
C ASP A 443 27.33 9.17 11.20
N LEU A 444 26.05 9.56 11.23
CA LEU A 444 25.04 8.93 12.09
C LEU A 444 24.22 7.83 11.39
N TYR A 445 24.16 7.83 10.05
CA TYR A 445 23.33 6.93 9.26
C TYR A 445 23.64 5.45 9.52
N PHE A 446 24.89 5.03 9.29
CA PHE A 446 25.29 3.63 9.49
C PHE A 446 25.25 3.17 10.96
N PRO A 447 25.66 3.98 11.95
CA PRO A 447 25.46 3.64 13.36
C PRO A 447 24.01 3.39 13.74
N ILE A 448 23.07 4.23 13.28
CA ILE A 448 21.64 4.00 13.53
C ILE A 448 21.18 2.71 12.85
N LYS A 449 21.58 2.48 11.59
CA LYS A 449 21.23 1.24 10.89
C LYS A 449 21.73 -0.01 11.64
N SER A 450 22.96 0.03 12.13
CA SER A 450 23.54 -1.05 12.94
C SER A 450 22.82 -1.22 14.28
N LEU A 451 22.36 -0.13 14.90
CA LEU A 451 21.58 -0.18 16.13
C LEU A 451 20.21 -0.85 15.88
N ILE A 452 19.48 -0.42 14.84
CA ILE A 452 18.20 -0.99 14.42
C ILE A 452 18.33 -2.51 14.25
N SER A 453 19.27 -2.98 13.42
CA SER A 453 19.54 -4.41 13.21
C SER A 453 19.83 -5.15 14.54
N SER A 454 20.63 -4.55 15.43
CA SER A 454 20.92 -5.18 16.72
C SER A 454 19.71 -5.27 17.66
N MET A 455 18.78 -4.30 17.59
CA MET A 455 17.57 -4.26 18.42
C MET A 455 16.54 -5.31 17.97
N GLU A 456 16.57 -5.76 16.73
CA GLU A 456 15.59 -6.72 16.18
C GLU A 456 15.60 -8.04 16.94
N SER A 457 16.79 -8.54 17.29
CA SER A 457 16.94 -9.78 18.08
C SER A 457 16.22 -9.67 19.44
N TRP A 458 16.36 -8.53 20.12
CA TRP A 458 15.67 -8.28 21.39
C TRP A 458 14.15 -8.18 21.20
N LEU A 459 13.69 -7.43 20.18
CA LEU A 459 12.27 -7.26 19.87
C LEU A 459 11.58 -8.57 19.45
N ILE A 460 12.35 -9.54 18.92
CA ILE A 460 11.84 -10.87 18.61
C ILE A 460 11.75 -11.74 19.87
N GLN A 461 12.78 -11.71 20.73
CA GLN A 461 12.94 -12.64 21.86
C GLN A 461 12.18 -12.21 23.13
N GLU A 462 12.11 -10.91 23.41
CA GLU A 462 11.69 -10.37 24.71
C GLU A 462 10.32 -9.68 24.64
N LYS A 463 9.35 -10.29 23.93
CA LYS A 463 8.00 -9.73 23.69
C LYS A 463 7.16 -9.46 24.94
N GLU A 464 7.57 -10.00 26.09
CA GLU A 464 6.86 -9.87 27.37
C GLU A 464 7.63 -9.01 28.38
N ASP A 465 8.73 -8.37 27.96
CA ASP A 465 9.51 -7.45 28.79
C ASP A 465 8.72 -6.17 29.10
N GLU A 466 8.89 -5.62 30.30
CA GLU A 466 8.17 -4.41 30.75
C GLU A 466 8.51 -3.16 29.93
N ASP A 467 9.72 -3.11 29.37
CA ASP A 467 10.19 -2.01 28.53
C ASP A 467 9.94 -2.25 27.02
N TYR A 468 9.27 -3.34 26.65
CA TYR A 468 9.06 -3.74 25.25
C TYR A 468 8.46 -2.62 24.39
N GLU A 469 7.37 -2.00 24.83
CA GLU A 469 6.71 -0.92 24.09
C GLU A 469 7.61 0.31 23.96
N ARG A 470 8.36 0.67 25.00
CA ARG A 470 9.28 1.83 24.97
C ARG A 470 10.41 1.63 23.96
N VAL A 471 10.98 0.43 23.95
CA VAL A 471 12.04 0.06 23.00
C VAL A 471 11.48 -0.05 21.57
N LEU A 472 10.28 -0.59 21.41
CA LEU A 472 9.60 -0.72 20.12
C LEU A 472 9.29 0.66 19.51
N ASP A 473 8.78 1.59 20.31
CA ASP A 473 8.53 2.98 19.89
C ASP A 473 9.82 3.67 19.46
N PHE A 474 10.90 3.50 20.23
CA PHE A 474 12.21 4.05 19.87
C PHE A 474 12.75 3.42 18.57
N TYR A 475 12.62 2.10 18.40
CA TYR A 475 12.99 1.41 17.17
C TYR A 475 12.21 1.95 15.96
N PHE A 476 10.89 2.13 16.07
CA PHE A 476 10.08 2.71 15.00
C PHE A 476 10.43 4.17 14.72
N ASN A 477 10.81 4.95 15.73
CA ASN A 477 11.31 6.30 15.53
C ASN A 477 12.64 6.31 14.74
N LEU A 478 13.57 5.42 15.07
CA LEU A 478 14.83 5.28 14.33
C LEU A 478 14.62 4.86 12.87
N LEU A 479 13.70 3.92 12.62
CA LEU A 479 13.32 3.54 11.26
C LEU A 479 12.68 4.72 10.51
N SER A 480 11.83 5.47 11.20
CA SER A 480 11.18 6.64 10.62
C SER A 480 12.22 7.68 10.24
N PHE A 481 13.20 7.90 11.10
CA PHE A 481 14.35 8.76 10.87
C PHE A 481 15.18 8.31 9.67
N LEU A 482 15.58 7.04 9.57
CA LEU A 482 16.34 6.55 8.41
C LEU A 482 15.55 6.65 7.10
N LYS A 483 14.24 6.42 7.10
CA LYS A 483 13.47 6.51 5.86
C LYS A 483 13.33 7.94 5.37
N ILE A 484 13.19 8.92 6.28
CA ILE A 484 13.24 10.33 5.90
C ILE A 484 14.66 10.71 5.45
N TRP A 485 15.68 10.16 6.11
CA TRP A 485 17.07 10.33 5.69
C TRP A 485 17.33 9.81 4.27
N ASP A 486 16.74 8.67 3.88
CA ASP A 486 16.87 8.12 2.53
C ASP A 486 16.27 9.04 1.44
N LEU A 487 15.45 10.02 1.83
CA LEU A 487 14.90 11.06 0.95
C LEU A 487 15.72 12.35 0.96
N TYR A 488 16.83 12.39 1.69
CA TYR A 488 17.70 13.55 1.79
C TYR A 488 18.54 13.70 0.52
N ASP A 489 18.10 14.58 -0.38
CA ASP A 489 18.77 14.90 -1.63
C ASP A 489 18.71 16.42 -1.91
N GLU A 490 19.02 16.85 -3.15
CA GLU A 490 18.93 18.26 -3.54
C GLU A 490 17.51 18.85 -3.50
N HIS A 491 16.48 18.01 -3.39
CA HIS A 491 15.07 18.39 -3.32
C HIS A 491 14.53 18.44 -1.88
N TYR A 492 15.33 18.02 -0.89
CA TYR A 492 15.07 18.17 0.55
C TYR A 492 15.55 19.53 1.07
#